data_AF-A0A8B8AWE1-F1
#
_entry.id   AF-A0A8B8AWE1-F1
#
_cell.length_a   1.000
_cell.length_b   1.000
_cell.length_c   1.000
_cell.angle_alpha   90.00
_cell.angle_beta   90.00
_cell.angle_gamma   90.00
#
_symmetry.space_group_name_H-M   'P 1'
#
loop_
_entity.id
_entity.type
_entity.pdbx_description
1 polymer ?
#
loop_
_entity_poly.entity_id
_entity_poly.type
_entity_poly.pdbx_seq_one_letter_code
_entity_poly.pdbx_strand_id
1 'polypeptide(L)'
;MSYQSAVLSEIAKMVHGPRDVMFPQYRISAARECSFIAGGLPCEMQSYVEKLVESGFFFLKRTSECISVACFHCGVAIDLPVRLEERPGSQAFLQDPWNAHLFINPHCGYAEYVKGLPFILHIMNMCFQSLGVTRKICVMPPAVRSTMQCHVCLDREIQVVFLPCGHACSCGVCAPGVDRCPVCRGHCVEKKRIYLC
;
A
#
# COMPACT_ATOMS: atom_id res chain seq x y z
N MET A 1 12.32 -3.18 -25.11
CA MET A 1 11.43 -3.07 -23.93
C MET A 1 10.02 -2.79 -24.44
N SER A 2 9.02 -3.61 -24.11
CA SER A 2 7.69 -3.51 -24.73
C SER A 2 6.92 -2.29 -24.23
N TYR A 3 6.20 -1.63 -25.13
CA TYR A 3 5.33 -0.46 -24.88
C TYR A 3 4.42 -0.64 -23.64
N GLN A 4 3.93 -1.86 -23.41
CA GLN A 4 3.12 -2.19 -22.24
C GLN A 4 3.87 -2.02 -20.90
N SER A 5 5.17 -2.32 -20.83
CA SER A 5 5.97 -2.12 -19.60
C SER A 5 6.15 -0.65 -19.26
N ALA A 6 6.29 0.22 -20.28
CA ALA A 6 6.43 1.65 -20.10
C ALA A 6 5.12 2.30 -19.61
N VAL A 7 3.99 1.88 -20.18
CA VAL A 7 2.66 2.34 -19.76
C VAL A 7 2.34 1.91 -18.33
N LEU A 8 2.63 0.66 -17.97
CA LEU A 8 2.45 0.17 -16.59
C LEU A 8 3.37 0.90 -15.60
N SER A 9 4.60 1.22 -15.99
CA SER A 9 5.53 2.03 -15.17
C SER A 9 5.03 3.46 -14.96
N GLU A 10 4.46 4.10 -15.98
CA GLU A 10 3.87 5.44 -15.86
C GLU A 10 2.62 5.43 -14.99
N ILE A 11 1.71 4.47 -15.17
CA ILE A 11 0.53 4.31 -14.31
C ILE A 11 0.96 4.10 -12.86
N ALA A 12 1.97 3.26 -12.62
CA ALA A 12 2.52 3.03 -11.27
C ALA A 12 3.10 4.29 -10.62
N LYS A 13 3.75 5.19 -11.39
CA LYS A 13 4.23 6.49 -10.87
C LYS A 13 3.08 7.46 -10.58
N MET A 14 2.03 7.45 -11.40
CA MET A 14 0.87 8.33 -11.21
C MET A 14 0.02 7.93 -10.00
N VAL A 15 -0.10 6.63 -9.70
CA VAL A 15 -0.87 6.14 -8.55
C VAL A 15 -0.08 6.20 -7.24
N HIS A 16 1.26 6.18 -7.29
CA HIS A 16 2.11 6.04 -6.09
C HIS A 16 3.11 7.18 -5.85
N GLY A 17 3.20 8.16 -6.75
CA GLY A 17 4.25 9.19 -6.70
C GLY A 17 5.64 8.65 -7.05
N PRO A 18 6.71 9.47 -6.92
CA PRO A 18 8.07 8.96 -6.97
C PRO A 18 8.25 7.93 -5.85
N ARG A 19 8.67 6.71 -6.22
CA ARG A 19 8.94 5.61 -5.27
C ARG A 19 10.27 5.84 -4.57
N ASP A 20 10.43 7.01 -3.97
CA ASP A 20 11.63 7.33 -3.21
C ASP A 20 11.66 6.45 -1.95
N VAL A 21 12.84 5.93 -1.64
CA VAL A 21 13.03 5.08 -0.47
C VAL A 21 12.94 5.97 0.77
N MET A 22 11.93 5.74 1.61
CA MET A 22 11.64 6.59 2.78
C MET A 22 12.77 6.62 3.82
N PHE A 23 13.42 5.48 4.05
CA PHE A 23 14.54 5.33 4.98
C PHE A 23 15.74 4.66 4.28
N PRO A 24 16.55 5.43 3.52
CA PRO A 24 17.66 4.89 2.74
C PRO A 24 18.71 4.14 3.56
N GLN A 25 18.91 4.54 4.83
CA GLN A 25 19.85 3.90 5.76
C GLN A 25 19.50 2.44 6.08
N TYR A 26 18.24 2.04 5.90
CA TYR A 26 17.75 0.68 6.14
C TYR A 26 17.53 -0.12 4.85
N ARG A 27 18.06 0.35 3.72
CA ARG A 27 17.94 -0.32 2.41
C ARG A 27 18.57 -1.71 2.41
N ILE A 28 19.68 -1.90 3.11
CA ILE A 28 20.40 -3.17 3.21
C ILE A 28 19.82 -3.99 4.37
N SER A 29 19.62 -5.30 4.18
CA SER A 29 19.07 -6.21 5.19
C SER A 29 19.86 -6.19 6.49
N ALA A 30 21.19 -6.25 6.42
CA ALA A 30 22.07 -6.20 7.58
C ALA A 30 21.83 -4.97 8.47
N ALA A 31 21.55 -3.79 7.89
CA ALA A 31 21.23 -2.59 8.67
C ALA A 31 19.90 -2.74 9.44
N ARG A 32 18.93 -3.46 8.87
CA ARG A 32 17.65 -3.77 9.53
C ARG A 32 17.86 -4.78 10.66
N GLU A 33 18.63 -5.84 10.42
CA GLU A 33 19.00 -6.82 11.46
C GLU A 33 19.67 -6.14 12.66
N CYS A 34 20.66 -5.28 12.40
CA CYS A 34 21.34 -4.51 13.45
C CYS A 34 20.37 -3.61 14.24
N SER A 35 19.35 -3.05 13.59
CA SER A 35 18.36 -2.21 14.28
C SER A 35 17.56 -2.98 15.34
N PHE A 36 17.27 -4.26 15.11
CA PHE A 36 16.55 -5.09 16.07
C PHE A 36 17.40 -5.47 17.29
N ILE A 37 18.70 -5.69 17.07
CA ILE A 37 19.67 -5.93 18.14
C ILE A 37 19.79 -4.68 19.02
N ALA A 38 20.00 -3.51 18.40
CA ALA A 38 20.13 -2.24 19.11
C ALA A 38 18.82 -1.81 19.81
N GLY A 39 17.66 -2.13 19.23
CA GLY A 39 16.34 -1.81 19.76
C GLY A 39 15.89 -2.68 20.95
N GLY A 40 16.67 -3.70 21.30
CA GLY A 40 16.38 -4.58 22.44
C GLY A 40 15.16 -5.46 22.23
N LEU A 41 15.04 -6.07 21.03
CA LEU A 41 13.99 -7.06 20.78
C LEU A 41 14.22 -8.31 21.65
N PRO A 42 13.17 -8.91 22.26
CA PRO A 42 13.32 -10.13 23.05
C PRO A 42 13.91 -11.29 22.23
N CYS A 43 14.80 -12.08 22.83
CA CYS A 43 15.51 -13.16 22.13
C CYS A 43 14.57 -14.25 21.59
N GLU A 44 13.40 -14.43 22.20
CA GLU A 44 12.39 -15.38 21.76
C GLU A 44 11.81 -15.01 20.38
N MET A 45 11.98 -13.76 19.96
CA MET A 45 11.50 -13.26 18.67
C MET A 45 12.57 -13.35 17.56
N GLN A 46 13.75 -13.92 17.82
CA GLN A 46 14.86 -13.92 16.86
C GLN A 46 14.52 -14.61 15.52
N SER A 47 13.78 -15.72 15.54
CA SER A 47 13.32 -16.40 14.32
C SER A 47 12.27 -15.59 13.53
N TYR A 48 11.60 -14.65 14.21
CA TYR A 48 10.65 -13.73 13.59
C TYR A 48 11.36 -12.50 12.99
N VAL A 49 12.53 -12.11 13.52
CA VAL A 49 13.36 -11.01 12.99
C VAL A 49 13.72 -11.24 11.53
N GLU A 50 14.09 -12.46 11.16
CA GLU A 50 14.43 -12.79 9.77
C GLU A 50 13.28 -12.44 8.82
N LYS A 51 12.06 -12.87 9.15
CA LYS A 51 10.86 -12.54 8.37
C LYS A 51 10.56 -11.03 8.35
N LEU A 52 10.77 -10.33 9.45
CA LEU A 52 10.61 -8.87 9.51
C LEU A 52 11.61 -8.17 8.58
N VAL A 53 12.87 -8.57 8.61
CA VAL A 53 13.93 -8.02 7.77
C VAL A 53 13.64 -8.29 6.30
N GLU A 54 13.25 -9.51 5.94
CA GLU A 54 12.88 -9.88 4.56
C GLU A 54 11.70 -9.06 4.04
N SER A 55 10.68 -8.83 4.87
CA SER A 55 9.51 -8.00 4.54
C SER A 55 9.79 -6.49 4.55
N GLY A 56 11.03 -6.11 4.79
CA GLY A 56 11.54 -4.75 4.66
C GLY A 56 11.43 -3.94 5.96
N PHE A 57 11.11 -4.56 7.08
CA PHE A 57 10.97 -3.89 8.37
C PHE A 57 12.29 -3.74 9.10
N PHE A 58 12.47 -2.58 9.72
CA PHE A 58 13.50 -2.29 10.71
C PHE A 58 12.83 -1.90 12.04
N PHE A 59 13.57 -1.97 13.13
CA PHE A 59 13.10 -1.52 14.44
C PHE A 59 12.92 0.00 14.45
N LEU A 60 11.70 0.48 14.72
CA LEU A 60 11.42 1.91 14.77
C LEU A 60 11.54 2.46 16.19
N LYS A 61 10.78 1.88 17.13
CA LYS A 61 10.74 2.32 18.52
C LYS A 61 10.11 1.24 19.42
N ARG A 62 10.33 1.38 20.73
CA ARG A 62 9.68 0.56 21.75
C ARG A 62 8.98 1.45 22.78
N THR A 63 7.78 1.06 23.18
CA THR A 63 7.03 1.66 24.28
C THR A 63 6.81 0.61 25.38
N SER A 64 6.11 0.98 26.45
CA SER A 64 5.69 0.05 27.49
C SER A 64 4.69 -1.01 27.00
N GLU A 65 3.99 -0.75 25.90
CA GLU A 65 2.86 -1.55 25.42
C GLU A 65 3.17 -2.29 24.12
N CYS A 66 3.97 -1.71 23.23
CA CYS A 66 4.26 -2.25 21.91
C CYS A 66 5.71 -2.04 21.46
N ILE A 67 6.12 -2.84 20.49
CA ILE A 67 7.33 -2.63 19.70
C ILE A 67 6.91 -2.27 18.28
N SER A 68 7.20 -1.06 17.83
CA SER A 68 6.90 -0.61 16.48
C SER A 68 8.04 -0.96 15.53
N VAL A 69 7.68 -1.50 14.37
CA VAL A 69 8.59 -1.76 13.25
C VAL A 69 8.13 -0.97 12.03
N ALA A 70 9.05 -0.55 11.15
CA ALA A 70 8.70 0.25 9.97
C ALA A 70 9.37 -0.25 8.69
N CYS A 71 8.67 -0.17 7.56
CA CYS A 71 9.22 -0.53 6.26
C CYS A 71 10.19 0.57 5.79
N PHE A 72 11.40 0.18 5.40
CA PHE A 72 12.41 1.13 4.91
C PHE A 72 11.97 1.86 3.62
N HIS A 73 11.14 1.23 2.79
CA HIS A 73 10.78 1.77 1.48
C HIS A 73 9.55 2.66 1.55
N CYS A 74 8.43 2.17 2.07
CA CYS A 74 7.15 2.87 2.05
C CYS A 74 6.79 3.56 3.37
N GLY A 75 7.54 3.30 4.45
CA GLY A 75 7.31 3.88 5.77
C GLY A 75 6.11 3.33 6.54
N VAL A 76 5.41 2.30 6.03
CA VAL A 76 4.38 1.61 6.82
C VAL A 76 4.96 1.14 8.13
N ALA A 77 4.26 1.42 9.23
CA ALA A 77 4.62 0.96 10.56
C ALA A 77 3.58 -0.03 11.10
N ILE A 78 4.05 -1.05 11.82
CA ILE A 78 3.23 -2.06 12.48
C ILE A 78 3.69 -2.18 13.93
N ASP A 79 2.74 -2.31 14.84
CA ASP A 79 3.01 -2.53 16.25
C ASP A 79 2.93 -4.02 16.58
N LEU A 80 3.99 -4.54 17.18
CA LEU A 80 4.10 -5.90 17.71
C LEU A 80 3.76 -5.87 19.20
N PRO A 81 2.93 -6.80 19.70
CA PRO A 81 2.61 -6.88 21.12
C PRO A 81 3.84 -7.30 21.92
N VAL A 82 4.09 -6.65 23.07
CA VAL A 82 5.20 -6.98 23.98
C VAL A 82 4.93 -8.28 24.76
N ARG A 83 3.65 -8.66 24.92
CA ARG A 83 3.21 -9.87 25.62
C ARG A 83 2.62 -10.87 24.64
N LEU A 84 3.17 -12.09 24.59
CA LEU A 84 2.82 -13.12 23.61
C LEU A 84 1.43 -13.76 23.84
N GLU A 85 0.80 -13.50 24.99
CA GLU A 85 -0.41 -14.20 25.49
C GLU A 85 -1.74 -13.57 25.09
N GLU A 86 -1.75 -12.37 24.48
CA GLU A 86 -2.96 -11.76 23.92
C GLU A 86 -3.05 -12.00 22.41
N ARG A 87 -3.28 -13.26 22.01
CA ARG A 87 -3.45 -13.61 20.60
C ARG A 87 -4.89 -14.03 20.32
N PRO A 88 -5.80 -13.08 20.03
CA PRO A 88 -7.11 -13.45 19.53
C PRO A 88 -6.96 -14.22 18.22
N GLY A 89 -7.50 -15.44 18.17
CA GLY A 89 -7.40 -16.34 17.01
C GLY A 89 -7.99 -15.79 15.70
N SER A 90 -8.67 -14.65 15.75
CA SER A 90 -9.31 -13.99 14.61
C SER A 90 -8.37 -13.18 13.71
N GLN A 91 -7.09 -13.00 14.05
CA GLN A 91 -6.14 -12.20 13.23
C GLN A 91 -4.83 -12.92 12.87
N ALA A 92 -4.83 -14.26 12.81
CA ALA A 92 -3.65 -15.04 12.40
C ALA A 92 -3.04 -14.57 11.07
N PHE A 93 -3.86 -14.07 10.15
CA PHE A 93 -3.43 -13.52 8.86
C PHE A 93 -2.46 -12.34 8.99
N LEU A 94 -2.68 -11.43 9.94
CA LEU A 94 -1.87 -10.22 10.16
C LEU A 94 -0.63 -10.50 11.02
N GLN A 95 -0.44 -11.75 11.47
CA GLN A 95 0.79 -12.17 12.16
C GLN A 95 1.94 -12.39 11.18
N ASP A 96 1.66 -12.55 9.89
CA ASP A 96 2.70 -12.57 8.88
C ASP A 96 3.08 -11.12 8.50
N PRO A 97 4.36 -10.73 8.58
CA PRO A 97 4.81 -9.38 8.27
C PRO A 97 4.49 -8.94 6.84
N TRP A 98 4.55 -9.84 5.85
CA TRP A 98 4.23 -9.50 4.46
C TRP A 98 2.74 -9.21 4.31
N ASN A 99 1.89 -10.04 4.94
CA ASN A 99 0.46 -9.84 4.92
C ASN A 99 0.10 -8.52 5.60
N ALA A 100 0.62 -8.24 6.78
CA ALA A 100 0.34 -7.00 7.50
C ALA A 100 0.87 -5.76 6.75
N HIS A 101 2.04 -5.85 6.13
CA HIS A 101 2.61 -4.80 5.28
C HIS A 101 1.67 -4.46 4.10
N LEU A 102 1.30 -5.47 3.32
CA LEU A 102 0.45 -5.32 2.12
C LEU A 102 -1.02 -5.08 2.49
N PHE A 103 -1.43 -5.45 3.70
CA PHE A 103 -2.71 -5.07 4.25
C PHE A 103 -2.79 -3.55 4.37
N ILE A 104 -1.76 -2.90 4.89
CA ILE A 104 -1.73 -1.44 5.10
C ILE A 104 -1.39 -0.70 3.80
N ASN A 105 -0.37 -1.14 3.07
CA ASN A 105 0.06 -0.52 1.81
C ASN A 105 0.45 -1.56 0.75
N PRO A 106 -0.49 -1.99 -0.11
CA PRO A 106 -0.22 -2.94 -1.19
C PRO A 106 0.63 -2.35 -2.33
N HIS A 107 0.93 -1.05 -2.26
CA HIS A 107 1.65 -0.31 -3.29
C HIS A 107 3.11 -0.04 -2.93
N CYS A 108 3.62 -0.68 -1.89
CA CYS A 108 5.03 -0.60 -1.55
C CYS A 108 5.91 -1.11 -2.70
N GLY A 109 6.75 -0.23 -3.26
CA GLY A 109 7.63 -0.58 -4.38
C GLY A 109 8.61 -1.71 -4.05
N TYR A 110 9.09 -1.79 -2.81
CA TYR A 110 9.89 -2.92 -2.35
C TYR A 110 9.09 -4.22 -2.31
N ALA A 111 7.86 -4.19 -1.80
CA ALA A 111 7.06 -5.39 -1.69
C ALA A 111 6.63 -5.93 -3.06
N GLU A 112 6.29 -5.05 -4.00
CA GLU A 112 6.05 -5.43 -5.40
C GLU A 112 7.31 -6.02 -6.05
N TYR A 113 8.47 -5.41 -5.82
CA TYR A 113 9.73 -5.90 -6.35
C TYR A 113 10.08 -7.31 -5.87
N VAL A 114 9.87 -7.60 -4.57
CA VAL A 114 10.25 -8.89 -3.96
C VAL A 114 9.19 -9.97 -4.17
N LYS A 115 7.91 -9.65 -3.97
CA LYS A 115 6.81 -10.64 -3.99
C LYS A 115 6.06 -10.71 -5.31
N GLY A 116 6.09 -9.64 -6.10
CA GLY A 116 5.35 -9.54 -7.34
C GLY A 116 3.86 -9.26 -7.17
N LEU A 117 3.27 -8.76 -8.25
CA LEU A 117 1.87 -8.39 -8.32
C LEU A 117 0.88 -9.55 -8.05
N PRO A 118 1.10 -10.80 -8.50
CA PRO A 118 0.18 -11.90 -8.20
C PRO A 118 0.02 -12.17 -6.71
N PHE A 119 1.10 -12.09 -5.94
CA PHE A 119 1.05 -12.24 -4.48
C PHE A 119 0.28 -11.08 -3.84
N ILE A 120 0.54 -9.84 -4.27
CA ILE A 120 -0.17 -8.65 -3.77
C ILE A 120 -1.68 -8.77 -4.02
N LEU A 121 -2.07 -9.16 -5.23
CA LEU A 121 -3.48 -9.35 -5.59
C LEU A 121 -4.14 -10.49 -4.79
N HIS A 122 -3.41 -11.57 -4.51
CA HIS A 122 -3.88 -12.65 -3.65
C HIS A 122 -4.16 -12.14 -2.22
N ILE A 123 -3.22 -11.42 -1.63
CA ILE A 123 -3.40 -10.80 -0.30
C ILE A 123 -4.57 -9.83 -0.31
N MET A 124 -4.70 -8.98 -1.33
CA MET A 124 -5.84 -8.09 -1.48
C MET A 124 -7.16 -8.87 -1.51
N ASN A 125 -7.25 -9.95 -2.30
CA ASN A 125 -8.43 -10.80 -2.36
C ASN A 125 -8.75 -11.49 -1.02
N MET A 126 -7.73 -11.98 -0.31
CA MET A 126 -7.91 -12.57 1.03
C MET A 126 -8.45 -11.55 2.04
N CYS A 127 -8.02 -10.27 1.96
CA CYS A 127 -8.55 -9.21 2.82
C CYS A 127 -10.06 -9.00 2.61
N PHE A 128 -10.52 -9.01 1.35
CA PHE A 128 -11.94 -8.88 1.02
C PHE A 128 -12.77 -10.06 1.55
N GLN A 129 -12.21 -11.27 1.51
CA GLN A 129 -12.93 -12.49 1.89
C GLN A 129 -12.96 -12.76 3.40
N SER A 130 -11.87 -12.52 4.11
CA SER A 130 -11.69 -12.94 5.52
C SER A 130 -12.11 -11.90 6.56
N LEU A 131 -12.07 -10.60 6.22
CA LEU A 131 -12.38 -9.52 7.17
C LEU A 131 -13.78 -8.92 6.96
N GLY A 132 -14.59 -9.48 6.06
CA GLY A 132 -15.93 -8.97 5.74
C GLY A 132 -15.92 -7.55 5.13
N VAL A 133 -14.76 -7.12 4.64
CA VAL A 133 -14.54 -5.79 4.09
C VAL A 133 -15.06 -5.77 2.65
N THR A 134 -16.15 -5.06 2.39
CA THR A 134 -16.74 -4.92 1.04
C THR A 134 -15.97 -3.94 0.15
N ARG A 135 -15.25 -2.99 0.76
CA ARG A 135 -14.42 -1.94 0.13
C ARG A 135 -13.15 -1.72 0.93
N LYS A 136 -11.96 -1.71 0.32
CA LYS A 136 -10.71 -1.37 1.04
C LYS A 136 -10.42 0.13 0.92
N ILE A 137 -10.46 0.84 2.04
CA ILE A 137 -9.93 2.21 2.13
C ILE A 137 -8.40 2.09 2.09
N CYS A 138 -7.77 2.42 0.97
CA CYS A 138 -6.33 2.70 0.98
C CYS A 138 -6.11 3.92 1.87
N VAL A 139 -5.55 3.72 3.06
CA VAL A 139 -5.05 4.83 3.89
C VAL A 139 -3.78 5.34 3.21
N MET A 140 -3.96 6.27 2.28
CA MET A 140 -2.85 7.07 1.79
C MET A 140 -2.28 7.88 2.97
N PRO A 141 -0.95 8.08 3.06
CA PRO A 141 -0.37 8.98 4.05
C PRO A 141 -1.06 10.35 3.97
N PRO A 142 -1.11 11.13 5.07
CA PRO A 142 -1.91 12.35 5.17
C PRO A 142 -1.33 13.47 4.30
N ALA A 143 -1.57 13.37 3.00
CA ALA A 143 -1.47 14.44 2.04
C ALA A 143 -2.51 14.15 0.96
N VAL A 144 -3.58 14.97 1.00
CA VAL A 144 -4.72 15.00 0.08
C VAL A 144 -5.81 13.96 0.36
N ARG A 145 -6.73 14.35 1.24
CA ARG A 145 -8.10 13.83 1.25
C ARG A 145 -8.78 14.24 -0.06
N SER A 146 -8.59 13.52 -1.16
CA SER A 146 -9.53 13.62 -2.28
C SER A 146 -10.56 12.53 -2.08
N THR A 147 -11.69 12.96 -1.52
CA THR A 147 -12.97 12.24 -1.51
C THR A 147 -13.11 11.38 -2.77
N MET A 148 -13.52 10.11 -2.64
CA MET A 148 -13.87 9.23 -3.77
C MET A 148 -15.10 9.71 -4.56
N GLN A 149 -15.36 11.02 -4.53
CA GLN A 149 -16.43 11.74 -5.20
C GLN A 149 -15.89 12.31 -6.51
N CYS A 150 -16.77 12.40 -7.49
CA CYS A 150 -16.51 12.95 -8.80
C CYS A 150 -16.01 14.38 -8.67
N HIS A 151 -14.84 14.68 -9.23
CA HIS A 151 -14.24 16.02 -9.20
C HIS A 151 -14.99 17.04 -10.07
N VAL A 152 -16.06 16.63 -10.74
CA VAL A 152 -16.92 17.50 -11.57
C VAL A 152 -18.15 17.94 -10.78
N CYS A 153 -18.90 16.99 -10.22
CA CYS A 153 -20.13 17.29 -9.49
C CYS A 153 -19.96 17.29 -7.97
N LEU A 154 -18.85 16.78 -7.44
CA LEU A 154 -18.54 16.64 -6.01
C LEU A 154 -19.60 15.90 -5.19
N ASP A 155 -20.44 15.13 -5.86
CA ASP A 155 -21.66 14.53 -5.31
C ASP A 155 -21.59 13.00 -5.40
N ARG A 156 -21.49 12.47 -6.62
CA ARG A 156 -21.49 11.03 -6.90
C ARG A 156 -20.10 10.42 -6.84
N GLU A 157 -20.02 9.12 -6.57
CA GLU A 157 -18.75 8.39 -6.58
C GLU A 157 -18.05 8.40 -7.95
N ILE A 158 -16.73 8.33 -7.92
CA ILE A 158 -15.91 8.11 -9.11
C ILE A 158 -16.21 6.72 -9.68
N GLN A 159 -16.48 6.66 -10.97
CA GLN A 159 -16.85 5.43 -11.68
C GLN A 159 -16.19 5.32 -13.06
N VAL A 160 -15.45 6.35 -13.49
CA VAL A 160 -14.88 6.42 -14.85
C VAL A 160 -13.43 6.86 -14.78
N VAL A 161 -12.59 6.13 -15.50
CA VAL A 161 -11.19 6.45 -15.78
C VAL A 161 -11.05 7.07 -17.18
N PHE A 162 -10.23 8.11 -17.29
CA PHE A 162 -9.92 8.77 -18.57
C PHE A 162 -8.62 8.23 -19.15
N LEU A 163 -8.61 7.89 -20.44
CA LEU A 163 -7.45 7.37 -21.16
C LEU A 163 -6.95 8.39 -22.20
N PRO A 164 -5.64 8.49 -22.41
CA PRO A 164 -4.59 7.59 -21.91
C PRO A 164 -4.06 7.91 -20.50
N CYS A 165 -4.50 8.99 -19.86
CA CYS A 165 -3.87 9.48 -18.62
C CYS A 165 -4.14 8.65 -17.36
N GLY A 166 -5.10 7.72 -17.36
CA GLY A 166 -5.37 6.80 -16.26
C GLY A 166 -6.04 7.41 -15.02
N HIS A 167 -6.41 8.70 -15.03
CA HIS A 167 -7.03 9.33 -13.87
C HIS A 167 -8.50 8.93 -13.71
N ALA A 168 -8.84 8.32 -12.58
CA ALA A 168 -10.21 8.06 -12.15
C ALA A 168 -10.71 9.25 -11.33
N CYS A 169 -11.53 10.11 -11.92
CA CYS A 169 -11.95 11.37 -11.27
C CYS A 169 -13.38 11.82 -11.60
N SER A 170 -14.14 11.02 -12.35
CA SER A 170 -15.53 11.35 -12.72
C SER A 170 -16.51 10.22 -12.44
N CYS A 171 -17.75 10.58 -12.11
CA CYS A 171 -18.86 9.63 -12.05
C CYS A 171 -19.32 9.26 -13.47
N GLY A 172 -20.12 8.20 -13.59
CA GLY A 172 -20.67 7.75 -14.87
C GLY A 172 -21.56 8.77 -15.58
N VAL A 173 -22.14 9.71 -14.84
CA VAL A 173 -23.01 10.77 -15.38
C VAL A 173 -22.20 11.95 -15.92
N CYS A 174 -21.13 12.34 -15.24
CA CYS A 174 -20.33 13.51 -15.64
C CYS A 174 -19.33 13.19 -16.74
N ALA A 175 -18.78 11.97 -16.79
CA ALA A 175 -17.72 11.63 -17.72
C ALA A 175 -18.04 11.85 -19.22
N PRO A 176 -19.27 11.58 -19.73
CA PRO A 176 -19.60 11.83 -21.13
C PRO A 176 -19.34 13.27 -21.58
N GLY A 177 -19.61 14.27 -20.73
CA GLY A 177 -19.43 15.69 -21.04
C GLY A 177 -18.02 16.26 -20.82
N VAL A 178 -17.02 15.41 -20.56
CA VAL A 178 -15.67 15.83 -20.19
C VAL A 178 -14.64 15.34 -21.21
N ASP A 179 -14.13 16.23 -22.06
CA ASP A 179 -13.19 15.87 -23.15
C ASP A 179 -11.71 16.08 -22.80
N ARG A 180 -11.47 16.69 -21.64
CA ARG A 180 -10.16 16.83 -21.02
C ARG A 180 -10.21 16.40 -19.57
N CYS A 181 -9.20 15.68 -19.11
CA CYS A 181 -9.16 15.16 -17.76
C CYS A 181 -9.22 16.31 -16.73
N PRO A 182 -10.15 16.31 -15.75
CA PRO A 182 -10.24 17.33 -14.71
C PRO A 182 -8.98 17.48 -13.85
N VAL A 183 -8.15 16.43 -13.78
CA VAL A 183 -6.92 16.40 -12.98
C VAL A 183 -5.75 16.94 -13.80
N CYS A 184 -5.40 16.28 -14.91
CA CYS A 184 -4.19 16.62 -15.66
C CYS A 184 -4.43 17.51 -16.89
N ARG A 185 -5.68 17.85 -17.21
CA ARG A 185 -6.11 18.66 -18.37
C ARG A 185 -5.72 18.08 -19.75
N GLY A 186 -5.17 16.87 -19.78
CA GLY A 186 -4.85 16.15 -21.00
C GLY A 186 -6.10 15.74 -21.79
N HIS A 187 -5.97 15.60 -23.10
CA HIS A 187 -7.07 15.20 -23.98
C HIS A 187 -7.46 13.74 -23.73
N CYS A 188 -8.76 13.50 -23.63
CA CYS A 188 -9.32 12.18 -23.38
C CYS A 188 -9.66 11.51 -24.71
N VAL A 189 -8.96 10.43 -25.04
CA VAL A 189 -9.21 9.61 -26.23
C VAL A 189 -10.31 8.60 -25.96
N GLU A 190 -10.31 8.00 -24.75
CA GLU A 190 -11.28 6.99 -24.35
C GLU A 190 -11.66 7.18 -22.87
N LYS A 191 -12.88 6.79 -22.50
CA LYS A 191 -13.41 6.88 -21.13
C LYS A 191 -13.94 5.50 -20.76
N LYS A 192 -13.36 4.84 -19.75
CA LYS A 192 -13.78 3.50 -19.33
C LYS A 192 -14.43 3.52 -17.96
N ARG A 193 -15.57 2.85 -17.84
CA ARG A 193 -16.20 2.63 -16.55
C ARG A 193 -15.35 1.65 -15.74
N ILE A 194 -15.11 1.99 -14.49
CA ILE A 194 -14.44 1.15 -13.51
C ILE A 194 -15.41 0.87 -12.37
N TYR A 195 -15.28 -0.30 -11.78
CA TYR A 195 -16.04 -0.70 -10.61
C TYR A 195 -15.06 -0.66 -9.44
N LEU A 196 -15.21 0.36 -8.60
CA LEU A 196 -14.42 0.47 -7.37
C LEU A 196 -15.05 -0.46 -6.34
N CYS A 197 -14.32 -1.52 -6.01
CA CYS A 197 -14.70 -2.54 -5.04
C CYS A 197 -14.86 -1.91 -3.67
#